data_AF-A0A9X7P028-F1
#
_entry.id   AF-A0A9X7P028-F1
#
_cell.length_a   1.000
_cell.length_b   1.000
_cell.length_c   1.000
_cell.angle_alpha   90.00
_cell.angle_beta   90.00
_cell.angle_gamma   90.00
#
_symmetry.space_group_name_H-M   'P 1'
#
loop_
_entity.id
_entity.type
_entity.pdbx_description
1 polymer ?
#
loop_
_entity_poly.entity_id
_entity_poly.type
_entity_poly.pdbx_seq_one_letter_code
_entity_poly.pdbx_strand_id
1 'polypeptide(L)'
;MLLRTAASLVVICRGPGGGLYYKGMRLSDSAAIRVDTVTSNSNGYTATNAADGTRYEVSSQGLTIVIDGQVVASEAAVESAFL
;
A
#
# COMPACT_ATOMS: atom_id res chain seq x y z
N MET A 1 -3.35 -4.65 -8.18
CA MET A 1 -4.44 -4.00 -7.43
C MET A 1 -4.29 -2.49 -7.50
N LEU A 2 -5.39 -1.76 -7.68
CA LEU A 2 -5.48 -0.31 -7.56
C LEU A 2 -6.33 0.05 -6.34
N LEU A 3 -5.95 1.09 -5.61
CA LEU A 3 -6.70 1.65 -4.51
C LEU A 3 -6.59 3.18 -4.53
N ARG A 4 -7.73 3.85 -4.37
CA ARG A 4 -7.81 5.28 -4.10
C ARG A 4 -8.54 5.49 -2.78
N THR A 5 -7.97 6.31 -1.91
CA THR A 5 -8.60 6.82 -0.69
C THR A 5 -8.81 8.33 -0.84
N ALA A 6 -9.30 8.99 0.20
CA ALA A 6 -9.34 10.46 0.23
C ALA A 6 -7.95 11.10 0.35
N ALA A 7 -6.94 10.36 0.83
CA ALA A 7 -5.60 10.88 1.13
C ALA A 7 -4.48 10.25 0.29
N SER A 8 -4.72 9.10 -0.34
CA SER A 8 -3.68 8.30 -0.98
C SER A 8 -4.14 7.66 -2.29
N LEU A 9 -3.17 7.49 -3.19
CA LEU A 9 -3.25 6.60 -4.35
C LEU A 9 -2.27 5.45 -4.18
N VAL A 10 -2.73 4.24 -4.46
CA VAL A 10 -1.94 3.01 -4.29
C VAL A 10 -2.09 2.11 -5.49
N VAL A 11 -0.98 1.53 -5.93
CA VAL A 11 -0.97 0.40 -6.86
C VAL A 11 -0.03 -0.69 -6.38
N ILE A 12 -0.52 -1.92 -6.45
CA ILE A 12 0.29 -3.13 -6.36
C ILE A 12 0.52 -3.64 -7.78
N CYS A 13 1.78 -3.66 -8.17
CA CYS A 13 2.24 -4.07 -9.48
C CYS A 13 3.02 -5.39 -9.39
N ARG A 14 3.08 -6.11 -10.50
CA ARG A 14 4.01 -7.23 -10.71
C ARG A 14 5.18 -6.76 -11.55
N GLY A 15 6.40 -6.97 -11.06
CA GLY A 15 7.65 -6.69 -11.75
C GLY A 15 8.12 -7.85 -12.64
N PRO A 16 9.21 -7.64 -13.40
CA PRO A 16 9.90 -8.72 -14.10
C PRO A 16 10.28 -9.84 -13.11
N GLY A 17 10.03 -11.10 -13.47
CA GLY A 17 10.27 -12.24 -12.57
C GLY A 17 9.14 -12.53 -11.57
N GLY A 18 8.02 -11.80 -11.63
CA GLY A 18 6.80 -12.14 -10.90
C GLY A 18 6.68 -11.55 -9.50
N GLY A 19 7.75 -10.93 -8.97
CA GLY A 19 7.75 -10.23 -7.69
C GLY A 19 6.77 -9.06 -7.66
N LEU A 20 6.10 -8.87 -6.52
CA LEU A 20 5.16 -7.77 -6.32
C LEU A 20 5.90 -6.54 -5.76
N TYR A 21 5.46 -5.35 -6.15
CA TYR A 21 5.92 -4.10 -5.55
C TYR A 21 4.75 -3.12 -5.37
N TYR A 22 4.87 -2.29 -4.35
CA TYR A 22 3.91 -1.25 -3.99
C TYR A 22 4.41 0.10 -4.50
N LYS A 23 3.50 0.90 -5.02
CA LYS A 23 3.69 2.35 -5.21
C LYS A 23 2.56 3.07 -4.51
N GLY A 24 2.92 4.02 -3.66
CA GLY A 24 2.00 4.90 -2.96
C GLY A 24 2.28 6.36 -3.28
N MET A 25 1.24 7.18 -3.31
CA MET A 25 1.34 8.63 -3.38
C MET A 25 0.39 9.26 -2.38
N ARG A 26 0.91 10.14 -1.54
CA ARG A 26 0.12 10.98 -0.64
C ARG A 26 -0.38 12.20 -1.42
N LEU A 27 -1.69 12.43 -1.40
CA LEU A 27 -2.34 13.46 -2.21
C LEU A 27 -2.09 14.89 -1.72
N SER A 28 -1.86 15.07 -0.41
CA SER A 28 -1.69 16.42 0.18
C SER A 28 -0.45 17.15 -0.33
N ASP A 29 0.61 16.41 -0.67
CA ASP A 29 1.92 16.96 -1.03
C ASP A 29 2.59 16.22 -2.20
N SER A 30 1.87 15.31 -2.86
CA SER A 30 2.38 14.47 -3.96
C SER A 30 3.63 13.63 -3.59
N ALA A 31 3.87 13.39 -2.29
CA ALA A 31 4.97 12.56 -1.86
C ALA A 31 4.73 11.10 -2.30
N ALA A 32 5.67 10.56 -3.09
CA ALA A 32 5.57 9.22 -3.63
C ALA A 32 6.62 8.27 -3.01
N ILE A 33 6.25 7.01 -2.85
CA ILE A 33 7.11 5.96 -2.34
C ILE A 33 6.96 4.69 -3.19
N ARG A 34 8.06 3.96 -3.34
CA ARG A 34 8.08 2.59 -3.85
C ARG A 34 8.59 1.65 -2.75
N VAL A 35 7.92 0.52 -2.59
CA VAL A 35 8.34 -0.55 -1.66
C VAL A 35 8.37 -1.86 -2.43
N ASP A 36 9.54 -2.50 -2.50
CA ASP A 36 9.75 -3.72 -3.30
C ASP A 36 9.43 -5.01 -2.54
N THR A 37 9.29 -4.95 -1.22
CA THR A 37 8.92 -6.12 -0.39
C THR A 37 7.42 -6.14 -0.18
N VAL A 38 6.71 -6.89 -1.04
CA VAL A 38 5.25 -7.07 -0.93
C VAL A 38 4.89 -8.54 -0.80
N THR A 39 4.07 -8.85 0.19
CA THR A 39 3.43 -10.16 0.36
C THR A 39 1.93 -10.05 0.09
N SER A 40 1.35 -11.06 -0.56
CA SER A 40 -0.10 -11.21 -0.67
C SER A 40 -0.64 -11.99 0.52
N ASN A 41 -1.81 -11.60 1.02
CA ASN A 41 -2.55 -12.31 2.07
C ASN A 41 -4.01 -12.50 1.63
N SER A 42 -4.83 -13.18 2.43
CA SER A 42 -6.23 -13.46 2.07
C SER A 42 -7.08 -12.21 1.85
N ASN A 43 -6.67 -11.08 2.40
CA ASN A 43 -7.44 -9.84 2.43
C ASN A 43 -6.81 -8.72 1.58
N GLY A 44 -5.72 -9.00 0.86
CA GLY A 44 -5.01 -8.02 0.05
C GLY A 44 -3.49 -8.20 0.08
N TYR A 45 -2.77 -7.12 0.37
CA TYR A 45 -1.32 -7.05 0.27
C TYR A 45 -0.71 -6.31 1.45
N THR A 46 0.50 -6.71 1.85
CA THR A 46 1.30 -5.98 2.83
C THR A 46 2.63 -5.63 2.20
N ALA A 47 2.91 -4.33 2.07
CA ALA A 47 4.22 -3.83 1.69
C ALA A 47 5.01 -3.44 2.93
N THR A 48 6.24 -3.91 3.08
CA THR A 48 7.10 -3.61 4.23
C THR A 48 8.32 -2.82 3.77
N ASN A 49 8.46 -1.59 4.23
CA ASN A 49 9.66 -0.79 3.96
C ASN A 49 10.84 -1.37 4.77
N ALA A 50 11.86 -1.89 4.08
CA ALA A 50 13.01 -2.50 4.73
C ALA A 50 13.88 -1.51 5.50
N ALA A 51 13.79 -0.21 5.20
CA ALA A 51 14.61 0.82 5.86
C ALA A 51 14.16 1.10 7.30
N ASP A 52 12.86 1.04 7.57
CA ASP A 52 12.27 1.48 8.85
C ASP A 52 11.20 0.52 9.41
N GLY A 53 10.86 -0.54 8.69
CA GLY A 53 9.84 -1.51 9.10
C GLY A 53 8.40 -1.04 8.91
N THR A 54 8.16 0.14 8.34
CA THR A 54 6.80 0.66 8.07
C THR A 54 6.04 -0.32 7.19
N ARG A 55 4.83 -0.69 7.60
CA ARG A 55 3.94 -1.56 6.83
C ARG A 55 2.79 -0.76 6.22
N TYR A 56 2.55 -1.02 4.95
CA TYR A 56 1.39 -0.55 4.20
C TYR A 56 0.50 -1.74 3.93
N GLU A 57 -0.59 -1.85 4.67
CA GLU A 57 -1.58 -2.91 4.57
C GLU A 57 -2.72 -2.45 3.66
N VAL A 58 -2.81 -3.06 2.49
CA VAL A 58 -3.66 -2.62 1.37
C VAL A 58 -4.73 -3.69 1.13
N SER A 59 -6.00 -3.30 1.19
CA SER A 59 -7.15 -4.17 0.88
C SER A 59 -8.18 -3.44 0.04
N SER A 60 -9.20 -4.17 -0.45
CA SER A 60 -10.33 -3.55 -1.14
C SER A 60 -11.11 -2.57 -0.26
N GLN A 61 -10.96 -2.65 1.07
CA GLN A 61 -11.60 -1.76 2.04
C GLN A 61 -10.81 -0.48 2.34
N GLY A 62 -9.49 -0.45 2.05
CA GLY A 62 -8.67 0.72 2.38
C GLY A 62 -7.18 0.44 2.54
N LEU A 63 -6.50 1.47 3.05
CA LEU A 63 -5.08 1.48 3.38
C LEU A 63 -4.92 1.69 4.89
N THR A 64 -4.15 0.81 5.53
CA THR A 64 -3.69 0.98 6.91
C THR A 64 -2.16 1.12 6.90
N ILE A 65 -1.64 2.14 7.59
CA ILE A 65 -0.20 2.37 7.72
C ILE A 65 0.20 2.09 9.17
N VAL A 66 1.16 1.19 9.35
CA VAL A 66 1.65 0.76 10.66
C VAL A 66 3.14 1.07 10.80
N ILE A 67 3.50 1.78 11.86
CA ILE A 67 4.89 2.11 12.23
C ILE A 67 5.11 1.60 13.65
N ASP A 68 6.18 0.83 13.88
CA ASP A 68 6.50 0.26 15.19
C ASP A 68 5.32 -0.49 15.87
N GLY A 69 4.48 -1.14 15.05
CA GLY A 69 3.30 -1.86 15.51
C GLY A 69 2.08 -0.99 15.82
N GLN A 70 2.18 0.34 15.70
CA GLN A 70 1.07 1.28 15.90
C GLN A 70 0.45 1.69 14.57
N VAL A 71 -0.89 1.69 14.52
CA VAL A 71 -1.63 2.23 13.37
C VAL A 71 -1.55 3.75 13.42
N VAL A 72 -0.83 4.35 12.47
CA VAL A 72 -0.66 5.81 12.38
C VAL A 72 -1.63 6.44 11.37
N ALA A 73 -2.17 5.64 10.44
CA ALA A 73 -3.22 6.06 9.52
C ALA A 73 -4.11 4.85 9.16
N SER A 74 -5.40 5.12 9.03
CA SER A 74 -6.38 4.18 8.47
C SER A 74 -7.30 4.96 7.55
N GLU A 75 -7.27 4.61 6.27
CA GLU A 75 -7.91 5.35 5.19
C GLU A 75 -8.89 4.44 4.46
N ALA A 76 -10.18 4.76 4.50
CA ALA A 76 -11.20 4.01 3.78
C ALA A 76 -11.02 4.13 2.26
N ALA A 77 -11.28 3.04 1.55
CA ALA A 77 -11.32 3.04 0.10
C ALA A 77 -12.46 3.94 -0.40
N VAL A 78 -12.12 4.82 -1.33
CA VAL A 78 -13.09 5.49 -2.20
C VAL A 78 -13.35 4.61 -3.42
N GLU A 79 -12.29 4.04 -4.00
CA GLU A 79 -12.35 3.10 -5.14
C GLU A 79 -11.26 2.03 -4.98
N SER A 80 -11.55 0.80 -5.38
CA SER A 80 -10.55 -0.27 -5.46
C SER A 80 -10.85 -1.26 -6.60
N ALA A 81 -9.80 -1.85 -7.16
CA ALA A 81 -9.91 -2.87 -8.21
C ALA A 81 -8.73 -3.86 -8.14
N PHE A 82 -9.01 -5.14 -8.41
CA PHE A 82 -7.97 -6.15 -8.64
C PHE A 82 -7.57 -6.12 -10.12
N LEU A 83 -6.26 -6.20 -10.38
CA LEU A 83 -5.65 -6.22 -11.72
C LEU A 83 -4.98 -7.56 -11.94
#